data_AF-C7A8B9-F1
#
_entry.id   AF-C7A8B9-F1
#
_cell.length_a   1.000
_cell.length_b   1.000
_cell.length_c   1.000
_cell.angle_alpha   90.00
_cell.angle_beta   90.00
_cell.angle_gamma   90.00
#
_symmetry.space_group_name_H-M   'P 1'
#
loop_
_entity.id
_entity.type
_entity.pdbx_description
1 polymer ?
#
loop_
_entity_poly.entity_id
_entity_poly.type
_entity_poly.pdbx_seq_one_letter_code
_entity_poly.pdbx_strand_id
1 'polypeptide(L)'
;LQERGLEDSSCTEGFSVMVKESCDGMGDVSEKHGGGPAVPEKAVRFSFTIMSVSLLMEDEEDGEKKKAVSIFEEPKPNSEMSCKPLCLMFVDESDHETLTAVLGPVAAERSAMKRSRLILSIGGLPRFFTFHFRGSGYDEKMVRDVEGLEASGSMYVCTLCDSTRAEASHNMVLHSVTRSHEENLERYETWRTNPFSESAEELRDRVKGVSAKPFLETQPTLDALHCDIGNATEFYKIFQDEIGEVFQKINPSREERRSWRAALDKQL
;
A
#
# COMPACT_ATOMS: atom_id res chain seq x y z
N LEU A 1 1.06 -3.96 -30.69
CA LEU A 1 0.34 -3.13 -31.71
C LEU A 1 -0.06 -3.98 -32.90
N GLN A 2 0.90 -4.62 -33.58
CA GLN A 2 0.62 -5.54 -34.69
C GLN A 2 -0.40 -6.63 -34.36
N GLU A 3 -0.29 -7.29 -33.20
CA GLU A 3 -1.27 -8.31 -32.76
C GLU A 3 -2.70 -7.77 -32.58
N ARG A 4 -2.83 -6.46 -32.34
CA ARG A 4 -4.12 -5.76 -32.23
C ARG A 4 -4.61 -5.20 -33.57
N GLY A 5 -3.89 -5.44 -34.67
CA GLY A 5 -4.21 -4.91 -36.00
C GLY A 5 -4.05 -3.38 -36.11
N LEU A 6 -3.32 -2.75 -35.18
CA LEU A 6 -3.11 -1.31 -35.16
C LEU A 6 -1.85 -0.96 -35.96
N GLU A 7 -1.96 0.05 -36.83
CA GLU A 7 -0.81 0.57 -37.58
C GLU A 7 0.14 1.35 -36.66
N ASP A 8 1.43 1.01 -36.72
CA ASP A 8 2.45 1.64 -35.88
C ASP A 8 2.60 3.14 -36.15
N SER A 9 2.33 3.59 -37.38
CA SER A 9 2.44 4.98 -37.84
C SER A 9 1.32 5.89 -37.34
N SER A 10 0.11 5.35 -37.13
CA SER A 10 -1.05 6.13 -36.65
C SER A 10 -1.11 6.22 -35.12
N CYS A 11 -0.45 5.29 -34.42
CA CYS A 11 -0.51 5.16 -32.97
C CYS A 11 0.69 5.82 -32.27
N THR A 12 0.77 7.16 -32.31
CA THR A 12 1.86 7.93 -31.70
C THR A 12 1.47 8.55 -30.35
N GLU A 13 0.20 8.94 -30.19
CA GLU A 13 -0.32 9.58 -28.98
C GLU A 13 -1.31 8.68 -28.23
N GLY A 14 -1.59 9.02 -26.96
CA GLY A 14 -2.62 8.34 -26.17
C GLY A 14 -2.17 7.10 -25.41
N PHE A 15 -0.88 6.81 -25.32
CA PHE A 15 -0.41 5.71 -24.47
C PHE A 15 -0.59 6.04 -23.00
N SER A 16 -1.19 5.11 -22.27
CA SER A 16 -1.40 5.16 -20.83
C SER A 16 -0.71 3.95 -20.21
N VAL A 17 0.20 4.21 -19.28
CA VAL A 17 1.01 3.19 -18.59
C VAL A 17 0.55 3.10 -17.14
N MET A 18 0.11 1.93 -16.72
CA MET A 18 -0.22 1.66 -15.33
C MET A 18 1.00 1.08 -14.61
N VAL A 19 1.41 1.72 -13.52
CA VAL A 19 2.59 1.34 -12.73
C VAL A 19 2.13 0.98 -11.32
N LYS A 20 2.41 -0.26 -10.89
CA LYS A 20 2.28 -0.67 -9.49
C LYS A 20 3.55 -0.27 -8.75
N GLU A 21 3.41 0.47 -7.67
CA GLU A 21 4.51 0.84 -6.77
C GLU A 21 4.43 0.00 -5.50
N SER A 22 5.59 -0.35 -4.94
CA SER A 22 5.72 -1.19 -3.76
C SER A 22 6.93 -0.76 -2.93
N CYS A 23 6.75 -0.70 -1.62
CA CYS A 23 7.82 -0.46 -0.65
C CYS A 23 7.63 -1.41 0.52
N ASP A 24 8.72 -2.05 0.92
CA ASP A 24 8.72 -3.06 1.98
C ASP A 24 10.00 -2.96 2.81
N GLY A 25 9.86 -3.16 4.12
CA GLY A 25 10.94 -3.21 5.08
C GLY A 25 11.42 -4.64 5.29
N MET A 26 12.73 -4.82 5.41
CA MET A 26 13.38 -6.10 5.66
C MET A 26 14.26 -6.00 6.90
N GLY A 27 13.98 -6.86 7.88
CA GLY A 27 14.82 -7.04 9.07
C GLY A 27 16.00 -7.98 8.83
N ASP A 28 16.80 -8.17 9.87
CA ASP A 28 17.90 -9.15 9.93
C ASP A 28 18.94 -9.01 8.80
N VAL A 29 19.26 -7.77 8.43
CA VAL A 29 20.24 -7.45 7.39
C VAL A 29 21.58 -7.11 8.05
N SER A 30 22.46 -8.11 8.21
CA SER A 30 23.71 -7.95 8.97
C SER A 30 24.59 -6.80 8.48
N GLU A 31 25.03 -5.95 9.41
CA GLU A 31 25.98 -4.89 9.13
C GLU A 31 27.35 -5.48 8.75
N LYS A 32 28.01 -4.88 7.76
CA LYS A 32 29.37 -5.27 7.38
C LYS A 32 30.38 -4.45 8.13
N HIS A 33 31.50 -5.08 8.51
CA HIS A 33 32.71 -4.36 8.91
C HIS A 33 33.14 -3.42 7.77
N GLY A 34 33.62 -2.23 8.10
CA GLY A 34 34.08 -1.24 7.12
C GLY A 34 34.55 0.07 7.78
N GLY A 35 34.94 1.04 6.96
CA GLY A 35 35.35 2.37 7.42
C GLY A 35 34.23 3.42 7.43
N GLY A 36 32.98 2.99 7.20
CA GLY A 36 31.82 3.87 7.04
C GLY A 36 31.14 4.25 8.36
N PRO A 37 30.09 5.08 8.29
CA PRO A 37 29.24 5.31 9.44
C PRO A 37 28.53 4.01 9.85
N ALA A 38 28.18 3.90 11.12
CA ALA A 38 27.32 2.82 11.59
C ALA A 38 25.95 2.91 10.89
N VAL A 39 25.45 1.77 10.43
CA VAL A 39 24.15 1.66 9.73
C VAL A 39 23.26 0.63 10.43
N PRO A 40 21.92 0.78 10.39
CA PRO A 40 21.02 -0.18 11.01
C PRO A 40 21.07 -1.54 10.29
N GLU A 41 20.83 -2.63 11.03
CA GLU A 41 20.69 -3.99 10.48
C GLU A 41 19.30 -4.25 9.85
N LYS A 42 18.76 -3.23 9.21
CA LYS A 42 17.47 -3.22 8.52
C LYS A 42 17.64 -2.54 7.17
N ALA A 43 16.84 -2.96 6.20
CA ALA A 43 16.83 -2.35 4.89
C ALA A 43 15.40 -2.07 4.43
N VAL A 44 15.21 -1.01 3.66
CA VAL A 44 13.96 -0.73 2.96
C VAL A 44 14.22 -0.79 1.47
N ARG A 45 13.28 -1.39 0.73
CA ARG A 45 13.36 -1.51 -0.73
C ARG A 45 12.12 -0.91 -1.37
N PHE A 46 12.32 0.13 -2.17
CA PHE A 46 11.29 0.69 -3.03
C PHE A 46 11.44 0.15 -4.46
N SER A 47 10.33 -0.27 -5.06
CA SER A 47 10.29 -0.92 -6.36
C SER A 47 9.02 -0.60 -7.12
N PHE A 48 9.01 -0.89 -8.43
CA PHE A 48 7.84 -0.73 -9.27
C PHE A 48 7.73 -1.83 -10.33
N THR A 49 6.51 -2.05 -10.80
CA THR A 49 6.20 -2.97 -11.91
C THR A 49 5.29 -2.25 -12.90
N ILE A 50 5.61 -2.36 -14.20
CA ILE A 50 4.68 -1.91 -15.26
C ILE A 50 3.60 -2.98 -15.39
N MET A 51 2.39 -2.65 -14.97
CA MET A 51 1.26 -3.59 -14.97
C MET A 51 0.62 -3.71 -16.34
N SER A 52 0.40 -2.58 -17.01
CA SER A 52 -0.21 -2.56 -18.33
C SER A 52 0.18 -1.32 -19.12
N VAL A 53 0.11 -1.45 -20.45
CA VAL A 53 0.17 -0.33 -21.38
C VAL A 53 -1.08 -0.40 -22.26
N SER A 54 -1.87 0.66 -22.26
CA SER A 54 -3.06 0.80 -23.10
C SER A 54 -2.94 2.00 -24.02
N LEU A 55 -3.63 1.96 -25.15
CA LEU A 55 -3.75 3.07 -26.09
C LEU A 55 -5.18 3.63 -26.02
N LEU A 56 -5.31 4.93 -25.76
CA LEU A 56 -6.59 5.64 -25.83
C LEU A 56 -6.84 6.07 -27.27
N MET A 57 -7.88 5.52 -27.88
CA MET A 57 -8.32 5.89 -29.23
C MET A 57 -9.68 6.60 -29.17
N GLU A 58 -9.94 7.48 -30.13
CA GLU A 58 -11.26 8.09 -30.34
C GLU A 58 -12.15 7.06 -31.07
N ASP A 59 -13.34 6.74 -30.54
CA ASP A 59 -14.34 5.96 -31.29
C ASP A 59 -15.02 6.88 -32.31
N GLU A 60 -14.85 6.57 -33.61
CA GLU A 60 -15.48 7.32 -34.71
C GLU A 60 -17.02 7.14 -34.74
N GLU A 61 -17.57 6.09 -34.11
CA GLU A 61 -19.01 5.77 -34.16
C GLU A 61 -19.87 6.54 -33.13
N ASP A 62 -19.28 7.06 -32.05
CA ASP A 62 -20.05 7.59 -30.91
C ASP A 62 -19.51 8.91 -30.32
N GLY A 63 -18.55 9.59 -30.99
CA GLY A 63 -18.14 11.00 -30.78
C GLY A 63 -17.65 11.45 -29.38
N GLU A 64 -17.86 10.64 -28.34
CA GLU A 64 -17.68 11.01 -26.93
C GLU A 64 -16.98 9.92 -26.10
N LYS A 65 -16.88 8.68 -26.58
CA LYS A 65 -16.23 7.59 -25.84
C LYS A 65 -14.83 7.32 -26.35
N LYS A 66 -13.82 7.62 -25.52
CA LYS A 66 -12.45 7.14 -25.74
C LYS A 66 -12.37 5.67 -25.35
N LYS A 67 -12.06 4.79 -26.30
CA LYS A 67 -11.89 3.36 -26.03
C LYS A 67 -10.42 3.08 -25.72
N ALA A 68 -10.16 2.52 -24.54
CA ALA A 68 -8.82 2.08 -24.15
C ALA A 68 -8.56 0.67 -24.69
N VAL A 69 -7.59 0.54 -25.61
CA VAL A 69 -7.14 -0.76 -26.14
C VAL A 69 -5.91 -1.21 -25.36
N SER A 70 -5.99 -2.33 -24.64
CA SER A 70 -4.84 -2.91 -23.93
C SER A 70 -3.82 -3.45 -24.93
N ILE A 71 -2.60 -2.90 -24.90
CA ILE A 71 -1.47 -3.28 -25.77
C ILE A 71 -0.55 -4.29 -25.09
N PHE A 72 -0.33 -4.10 -23.79
CA PHE A 72 0.47 -4.98 -22.95
C PHE A 72 -0.20 -5.10 -21.58
N GLU A 73 -0.13 -6.30 -21.01
CA GLU A 73 -0.51 -6.61 -19.65
C GLU A 73 0.50 -7.61 -19.09
N GLU A 74 1.02 -7.35 -17.91
CA GLU A 74 2.03 -8.21 -17.28
C GLU A 74 1.40 -9.55 -16.92
N PRO A 75 1.82 -10.68 -17.54
CA PRO A 75 1.18 -11.97 -17.31
C PRO A 75 1.42 -12.54 -15.90
N LYS A 76 2.50 -12.13 -15.24
CA LYS A 76 2.87 -12.62 -13.90
C LYS A 76 3.24 -11.44 -12.99
N PRO A 77 2.27 -10.62 -12.55
CA PRO A 77 2.54 -9.39 -11.80
C PRO A 77 3.14 -9.61 -10.41
N ASN A 78 3.04 -10.84 -9.89
CA ASN A 78 3.64 -11.25 -8.62
C ASN A 78 4.99 -11.98 -8.81
N SER A 79 5.52 -12.04 -10.03
CA SER A 79 6.86 -12.58 -10.31
C SER A 79 7.92 -11.56 -9.93
N GLU A 80 8.96 -12.01 -9.24
CA GLU A 80 10.15 -11.22 -8.93
C GLU A 80 10.83 -10.66 -10.19
N MET A 81 10.71 -11.38 -11.32
CA MET A 81 11.28 -10.97 -12.61
C MET A 81 10.63 -9.70 -13.19
N SER A 82 9.39 -9.40 -12.79
CA SER A 82 8.64 -8.21 -13.22
C SER A 82 8.91 -6.99 -12.34
N CYS A 83 9.36 -7.23 -11.09
CA CYS A 83 9.56 -6.22 -10.06
C CYS A 83 10.92 -5.52 -10.24
N LYS A 84 10.90 -4.24 -10.58
CA LYS A 84 12.12 -3.45 -10.84
C LYS A 84 12.50 -2.66 -9.58
N PRO A 85 13.68 -2.89 -8.99
CA PRO A 85 14.14 -2.09 -7.86
C PRO A 85 14.44 -0.65 -8.30
N LEU A 86 14.05 0.33 -7.50
CA LEU A 86 14.28 1.76 -7.75
C LEU A 86 15.14 2.41 -6.65
N CYS A 87 14.85 2.14 -5.38
CA CYS A 87 15.60 2.67 -4.25
C CYS A 87 15.92 1.56 -3.24
N LEU A 88 17.17 1.50 -2.79
CA LEU A 88 17.68 0.55 -1.79
C LEU A 88 18.35 1.35 -0.69
N MET A 89 17.97 1.11 0.56
CA MET A 89 18.47 1.88 1.69
C MET A 89 18.61 1.01 2.94
N PHE A 90 19.66 1.24 3.74
CA PHE A 90 19.80 0.67 5.09
C PHE A 90 19.16 1.62 6.08
N VAL A 91 17.86 1.45 6.29
CA VAL A 91 17.00 2.31 7.11
C VAL A 91 16.03 1.41 7.85
N ASP A 92 15.67 1.77 9.08
CA ASP A 92 14.52 1.19 9.76
C ASP A 92 13.25 1.85 9.23
N GLU A 93 12.29 1.09 8.72
CA GLU A 93 11.00 1.64 8.26
C GLU A 93 10.27 2.45 9.34
N SER A 94 10.55 2.15 10.62
CA SER A 94 9.98 2.87 11.76
C SER A 94 10.72 4.18 12.09
N ASP A 95 11.88 4.43 11.49
CA ASP A 95 12.56 5.73 11.53
C ASP A 95 12.01 6.65 10.43
N HIS A 96 10.92 7.34 10.78
CA HIS A 96 10.20 8.22 9.86
C HIS A 96 11.07 9.38 9.33
N GLU A 97 12.02 9.88 10.12
CA GLU A 97 12.86 11.01 9.71
C GLU A 97 13.77 10.60 8.55
N THR A 98 14.49 9.49 8.71
CA THR A 98 15.40 8.99 7.66
C THR A 98 14.60 8.46 6.47
N LEU A 99 13.49 7.76 6.69
CA LEU A 99 12.66 7.22 5.60
C LEU A 99 12.11 8.34 4.71
N THR A 100 11.54 9.39 5.30
CA THR A 100 11.01 10.53 4.53
C THR A 100 12.11 11.35 3.87
N ALA A 101 13.29 11.48 4.48
CA ALA A 101 14.43 12.14 3.86
C ALA A 101 14.89 11.42 2.58
N VAL A 102 14.90 10.08 2.58
CA VAL A 102 15.32 9.28 1.43
C VAL A 102 14.22 9.17 0.37
N LEU A 103 12.97 8.93 0.77
CA LEU A 103 11.84 8.75 -0.17
C LEU A 103 11.20 10.06 -0.62
N GLY A 104 11.48 11.20 0.03
CA GLY A 104 10.95 12.51 -0.33
C GLY A 104 11.20 12.89 -1.81
N PRO A 105 12.43 12.78 -2.33
CA PRO A 105 12.71 13.00 -3.75
C PRO A 105 11.93 12.06 -4.67
N VAL A 106 11.80 10.77 -4.32
CA VAL A 106 11.02 9.78 -5.10
C VAL A 106 9.55 10.18 -5.17
N ALA A 107 8.96 10.58 -4.03
CA ALA A 107 7.58 11.05 -3.96
C ALA A 107 7.35 12.34 -4.77
N ALA A 108 8.34 13.24 -4.78
CA ALA A 108 8.31 14.48 -5.55
C ALA A 108 8.37 14.24 -7.07
N GLU A 109 9.29 13.38 -7.53
CA GLU A 109 9.38 12.98 -8.94
C GLU A 109 8.10 12.30 -9.42
N ARG A 110 7.60 11.33 -8.64
CA ARG A 110 6.32 10.66 -8.88
C ARG A 110 5.17 11.66 -9.05
N SER A 111 5.09 12.67 -8.19
CA SER A 111 4.05 13.71 -8.26
C SER A 111 4.20 14.62 -9.49
N ALA A 112 5.42 14.95 -9.88
CA ALA A 112 5.70 15.71 -11.10
C ALA A 112 5.33 14.91 -12.36
N MET A 113 5.61 13.61 -12.38
CA MET A 113 5.28 12.71 -13.49
C MET A 113 3.78 12.56 -13.74
N LYS A 114 2.94 12.67 -12.70
CA LYS A 114 1.47 12.63 -12.85
C LYS A 114 0.92 13.76 -13.74
N ARG A 115 1.65 14.87 -13.88
CA ARG A 115 1.23 16.06 -14.63
C ARG A 115 1.97 16.23 -15.96
N SER A 116 2.84 15.29 -16.32
CA SER A 116 3.65 15.36 -17.53
C SER A 116 3.39 14.20 -18.48
N ARG A 117 3.81 14.36 -19.74
CA ARG A 117 3.82 13.30 -20.75
C ARG A 117 5.28 12.99 -21.07
N LEU A 118 5.64 11.70 -21.06
CA LEU A 118 6.95 11.25 -21.50
C LEU A 118 6.95 11.07 -23.01
N ILE A 119 7.97 11.58 -23.68
CA ILE A 119 8.17 11.43 -25.12
C ILE A 119 9.36 10.51 -25.35
N LEU A 120 9.13 9.37 -26.01
CA LEU A 120 10.18 8.41 -26.36
C LEU A 120 10.11 8.05 -27.84
N SER A 121 11.27 7.95 -28.49
CA SER A 121 11.35 7.42 -29.85
C SER A 121 11.33 5.88 -29.81
N ILE A 122 10.24 5.26 -30.25
CA ILE A 122 10.05 3.81 -30.26
C ILE A 122 9.58 3.38 -31.64
N GLY A 123 10.35 2.50 -32.29
CA GLY A 123 10.09 2.11 -33.68
C GLY A 123 10.34 3.25 -34.68
N GLY A 124 11.27 4.17 -34.35
CA GLY A 124 11.60 5.33 -35.19
C GLY A 124 10.62 6.50 -35.11
N LEU A 125 9.54 6.38 -34.33
CA LEU A 125 8.51 7.42 -34.18
C LEU A 125 8.47 7.96 -32.75
N PRO A 126 8.26 9.28 -32.56
CA PRO A 126 8.01 9.83 -31.23
C PRO A 126 6.65 9.34 -30.72
N ARG A 127 6.65 8.74 -29.53
CA ARG A 127 5.45 8.26 -28.85
C ARG A 127 5.29 8.93 -27.49
N PHE A 128 4.06 9.23 -27.13
CA PHE A 128 3.71 10.03 -25.96
C PHE A 128 2.99 9.17 -24.91
N PHE A 129 3.54 9.11 -23.71
CA PHE A 129 3.07 8.27 -22.61
C PHE A 129 2.62 9.11 -21.42
N THR A 130 1.48 8.75 -20.85
CA THR A 130 1.00 9.23 -19.55
C THR A 130 1.13 8.09 -18.53
N PHE A 131 1.55 8.41 -17.31
CA PHE A 131 1.72 7.42 -16.24
C PHE A 131 0.62 7.51 -15.19
N HIS A 132 0.12 6.35 -14.77
CA HIS A 132 -0.80 6.20 -13.66
C HIS A 132 -0.17 5.31 -12.60
N PHE A 133 0.27 5.94 -11.51
CA PHE A 133 0.87 5.27 -10.37
C PHE A 133 -0.20 4.72 -9.43
N ARG A 134 -0.07 3.44 -9.07
CA ARG A 134 -0.92 2.71 -8.14
C ARG A 134 -0.04 2.16 -7.03
N GLY A 135 0.03 2.91 -5.93
CA GLY A 135 0.74 2.48 -4.73
C GLY A 135 -0.05 1.43 -3.97
N SER A 136 0.12 0.15 -4.33
CA SER A 136 -0.67 -0.97 -3.78
C SER A 136 0.16 -2.12 -3.21
N GLY A 137 1.48 -2.09 -3.35
CA GLY A 137 2.37 -3.12 -2.80
C GLY A 137 2.99 -2.70 -1.47
N TYR A 138 2.15 -2.34 -0.49
CA TYR A 138 2.57 -1.94 0.86
C TYR A 138 1.83 -2.82 1.87
N ASP A 139 2.50 -3.24 2.94
CA ASP A 139 1.81 -3.85 4.08
C ASP A 139 1.02 -2.79 4.87
N GLU A 140 0.11 -3.22 5.75
CA GLU A 140 -0.74 -2.28 6.49
C GLU A 140 0.09 -1.31 7.36
N LYS A 141 1.21 -1.80 7.91
CA LYS A 141 2.10 -0.99 8.75
C LYS A 141 2.69 0.16 7.94
N MET A 142 3.30 -0.11 6.80
CA MET A 142 3.85 0.90 5.90
C MET A 142 2.76 1.85 5.41
N VAL A 143 1.57 1.36 5.04
CA VAL A 143 0.44 2.24 4.64
C VAL A 143 0.10 3.23 5.75
N ARG A 144 -0.03 2.76 7.00
CA ARG A 144 -0.35 3.63 8.13
C ARG A 144 0.74 4.68 8.37
N ASP A 145 2.01 4.28 8.31
CA ASP A 145 3.14 5.18 8.53
C ASP A 145 3.24 6.26 7.44
N VAL A 146 3.04 5.92 6.16
CA VAL A 146 3.15 6.90 5.05
C VAL A 146 1.91 7.77 4.83
N GLU A 147 0.73 7.28 5.24
CA GLU A 147 -0.54 8.01 5.24
C GLU A 147 -0.85 8.71 6.58
N GLY A 148 0.09 8.70 7.53
CA GLY A 148 -0.03 9.44 8.79
C GLY A 148 -1.10 8.94 9.76
N LEU A 149 -1.49 7.68 9.63
CA LEU A 149 -2.47 7.01 10.48
C LEU A 149 -1.79 6.45 11.74
N GLU A 150 -2.54 6.37 12.84
CA GLU A 150 -2.08 5.60 14.00
C GLU A 150 -1.81 4.13 13.64
N ALA A 151 -0.84 3.52 14.32
CA ALA A 151 -0.41 2.14 14.11
C ALA A 151 -1.54 1.10 14.27
N SER A 152 -1.33 -0.12 13.78
CA SER A 152 -2.33 -1.19 13.64
C SER A 152 -3.05 -1.62 14.94
N GLY A 153 -2.52 -1.25 16.11
CA GLY A 153 -3.18 -1.46 17.41
C GLY A 153 -4.28 -0.45 17.75
N SER A 154 -4.44 0.63 16.97
CA SER A 154 -5.40 1.71 17.23
C SER A 154 -6.85 1.25 17.30
N MET A 155 -7.71 2.05 17.94
CA MET A 155 -9.16 1.86 17.85
C MET A 155 -9.70 2.10 16.44
N TYR A 156 -9.00 2.87 15.59
CA TYR A 156 -9.34 3.06 14.17
C TYR A 156 -8.65 1.97 13.34
N VAL A 157 -9.40 0.89 13.12
CA VAL A 157 -8.85 -0.38 12.61
C VAL A 157 -8.68 -0.42 11.09
N CYS A 158 -9.31 0.49 10.35
CA CYS A 158 -9.33 0.43 8.90
C CYS A 158 -8.46 1.54 8.29
N THR A 159 -7.72 1.21 7.23
CA THR A 159 -7.02 2.20 6.40
C THR A 159 -7.94 2.83 5.34
N LEU A 160 -9.13 2.25 5.12
CA LEU A 160 -10.07 2.61 4.05
C LEU A 160 -11.33 3.32 4.55
N CYS A 161 -11.75 3.10 5.79
CA CYS A 161 -12.95 3.72 6.40
C CYS A 161 -12.66 4.21 7.81
N ASP A 162 -13.64 4.88 8.43
CA ASP A 162 -13.49 5.54 9.72
C ASP A 162 -14.02 4.75 10.92
N SER A 163 -14.50 3.54 10.68
CA SER A 163 -15.09 2.71 11.72
C SER A 163 -14.10 2.35 12.81
N THR A 164 -14.56 2.45 14.05
CA THR A 164 -13.81 2.00 15.22
C THR A 164 -13.88 0.47 15.36
N ARG A 165 -12.98 -0.10 16.16
CA ARG A 165 -12.97 -1.53 16.49
C ARG A 165 -14.32 -2.02 17.03
N ALA A 166 -14.94 -1.24 17.91
CA ALA A 166 -16.23 -1.58 18.51
C ALA A 166 -17.36 -1.50 17.48
N GLU A 167 -17.38 -0.47 16.63
CA GLU A 167 -18.40 -0.37 15.57
C GLU A 167 -18.28 -1.51 14.55
N ALA A 168 -17.05 -1.83 14.13
CA ALA A 168 -16.77 -2.90 13.18
C ALA A 168 -17.10 -4.30 13.74
N SER A 169 -17.04 -4.49 15.07
CA SER A 169 -17.48 -5.76 15.68
C SER A 169 -19.01 -5.91 15.71
N HIS A 170 -19.76 -4.80 15.74
CA HIS A 170 -21.22 -4.83 15.71
C HIS A 170 -21.78 -4.93 14.27
N ASN A 171 -21.18 -4.21 13.33
CA ASN A 171 -21.50 -4.28 11.92
C ASN A 171 -20.24 -4.66 11.14
N MET A 172 -20.17 -5.89 10.65
CA MET A 172 -18.96 -6.44 10.04
C MET A 172 -18.89 -6.23 8.51
N VAL A 173 -20.03 -6.12 7.83
CA VAL A 173 -20.09 -6.27 6.36
C VAL A 173 -20.58 -5.03 5.62
N LEU A 174 -21.16 -4.06 6.32
CA LEU A 174 -21.71 -2.86 5.70
C LEU A 174 -20.86 -1.64 6.06
N HIS A 175 -19.86 -1.39 5.23
CA HIS A 175 -18.93 -0.26 5.29
C HIS A 175 -18.70 0.33 3.90
N SER A 176 -18.31 1.60 3.83
CA SER A 176 -17.92 2.27 2.59
C SER A 176 -16.49 2.80 2.70
N VAL A 177 -15.75 2.79 1.59
CA VAL A 177 -14.43 3.43 1.51
C VAL A 177 -14.64 4.95 1.58
N THR A 178 -14.04 5.60 2.57
CA THR A 178 -14.10 7.05 2.77
C THR A 178 -12.72 7.67 2.66
N ARG A 179 -11.70 7.05 3.27
CA ARG A 179 -10.35 7.61 3.37
C ARG A 179 -9.67 7.72 2.01
N SER A 180 -8.97 8.82 1.83
CA SER A 180 -8.08 9.08 0.71
C SER A 180 -6.89 9.94 1.15
N HIS A 181 -5.83 9.97 0.34
CA HIS A 181 -4.65 10.78 0.65
C HIS A 181 -4.95 12.27 0.82
N GLU A 182 -5.79 12.83 -0.05
CA GLU A 182 -6.20 14.24 0.01
C GLU A 182 -6.96 14.54 1.30
N GLU A 183 -7.91 13.67 1.67
CA GLU A 183 -8.65 13.81 2.92
C GLU A 183 -7.73 13.68 4.15
N ASN A 184 -6.76 12.75 4.13
CA ASN A 184 -5.81 12.59 5.23
C ASN A 184 -4.94 13.85 5.41
N LEU A 185 -4.55 14.53 4.32
CA LEU A 185 -3.83 15.80 4.40
C LEU A 185 -4.67 16.89 5.08
N GLU A 186 -5.95 17.00 4.73
CA GLU A 186 -6.88 17.96 5.35
C GLU A 186 -7.13 17.65 6.84
N ARG A 187 -7.31 16.36 7.16
CA ARG A 187 -7.45 15.88 8.55
C ARG A 187 -6.20 16.19 9.38
N TYR A 188 -5.01 16.01 8.81
CA TYR A 188 -3.78 16.41 9.48
C TYR A 188 -3.69 17.91 9.73
N GLU A 189 -4.08 18.76 8.77
CA GLU A 189 -4.09 20.22 9.01
C GLU A 189 -5.09 20.60 10.11
N THR A 190 -6.23 19.90 10.19
CA THR A 190 -7.18 20.05 11.30
C THR A 190 -6.57 19.63 12.64
N TRP A 191 -5.90 18.47 12.69
CA TRP A 191 -5.17 17.98 13.86
C TRP A 191 -4.11 19.00 14.33
N ARG A 192 -3.29 19.49 13.40
CA ARG A 192 -2.18 20.39 13.70
C ARG A 192 -2.64 21.78 14.16
N THR A 193 -3.71 22.31 13.57
CA THR A 193 -4.21 23.67 13.86
C THR A 193 -5.20 23.72 15.00
N ASN A 194 -5.88 22.61 15.30
CA ASN A 194 -6.97 22.49 16.28
C ASN A 194 -7.91 23.72 16.27
N PRO A 195 -8.60 23.98 15.14
CA PRO A 195 -9.36 25.21 14.95
C PRO A 195 -10.54 25.35 15.92
N PHE A 196 -10.99 24.24 16.51
CA PHE A 196 -12.10 24.17 17.45
C PHE A 196 -11.66 24.17 18.92
N SER A 197 -10.34 24.22 19.20
CA SER A 197 -9.78 24.15 20.55
C SER A 197 -10.27 22.95 21.37
N GLU A 198 -10.41 21.81 20.69
CA GLU A 198 -10.86 20.56 21.28
C GLU A 198 -9.79 19.94 22.19
N SER A 199 -10.23 19.11 23.13
CA SER A 199 -9.31 18.26 23.89
C SER A 199 -8.64 17.23 22.97
N ALA A 200 -7.57 16.59 23.45
CA ALA A 200 -6.84 15.60 22.66
C ALA A 200 -7.72 14.42 22.20
N GLU A 201 -8.65 13.96 23.05
CA GLU A 201 -9.54 12.84 22.72
C GLU A 201 -10.61 13.24 21.69
N GLU A 202 -11.23 14.40 21.87
CA GLU A 202 -12.22 14.94 20.92
C GLU A 202 -11.59 15.23 19.55
N LEU A 203 -10.40 15.84 19.54
CA LEU A 203 -9.68 16.14 18.30
C LEU A 203 -9.26 14.87 17.58
N ARG A 204 -8.76 13.86 18.32
CA ARG A 204 -8.39 12.54 17.78
C ARG A 204 -9.60 11.84 17.16
N ASP A 205 -10.77 11.96 17.78
CA ASP A 205 -12.00 11.43 17.18
C ASP A 205 -12.45 12.21 15.95
N ARG A 206 -12.35 13.55 15.96
CA ARG A 206 -12.66 14.37 14.79
C ARG A 206 -11.84 13.97 13.57
N VAL A 207 -10.54 13.76 13.74
CA VAL A 207 -9.62 13.40 12.64
C VAL A 207 -9.50 11.90 12.41
N LYS A 208 -10.23 11.09 13.18
CA LYS A 208 -10.28 9.62 13.08
C LYS A 208 -8.90 8.96 13.12
N GLY A 209 -8.02 9.47 13.99
CA GLY A 209 -6.69 8.91 14.22
C GLY A 209 -5.63 9.26 13.15
N VAL A 210 -5.83 10.32 12.36
CA VAL A 210 -4.76 10.94 11.57
C VAL A 210 -3.98 11.90 12.48
N SER A 211 -2.73 11.56 12.81
CA SER A 211 -1.92 12.32 13.77
C SER A 211 -0.53 12.73 13.24
N ALA A 212 -0.14 12.22 12.08
CA ALA A 212 1.06 12.62 11.36
C ALA A 212 0.70 13.08 9.94
N LYS A 213 1.61 13.83 9.30
CA LYS A 213 1.37 14.34 7.95
C LYS A 213 1.61 13.23 6.92
N PRO A 214 0.62 12.87 6.09
CA PRO A 214 0.85 11.99 4.95
C PRO A 214 1.92 12.57 4.02
N PHE A 215 2.82 11.74 3.50
CA PHE A 215 3.87 12.21 2.57
C PHE A 215 3.93 11.43 1.25
N LEU A 216 3.37 10.22 1.21
CA LEU A 216 3.33 9.38 0.02
C LEU A 216 1.91 8.82 -0.17
N GLU A 217 1.25 9.26 -1.24
CA GLU A 217 -0.10 8.78 -1.58
C GLU A 217 -0.10 7.32 -2.00
N THR A 218 -0.96 6.56 -1.33
CA THR A 218 -1.25 5.15 -1.57
C THR A 218 -2.63 4.99 -2.22
N GLN A 219 -2.84 3.87 -2.91
CA GLN A 219 -4.17 3.53 -3.40
C GLN A 219 -4.99 2.91 -2.26
N PRO A 220 -6.23 3.35 -2.00
CA PRO A 220 -7.13 2.68 -1.07
C PRO A 220 -7.44 1.26 -1.55
N THR A 221 -6.73 0.28 -1.00
CA THR A 221 -6.81 -1.14 -1.38
C THR A 221 -6.35 -2.04 -0.24
N LEU A 222 -6.38 -3.35 -0.45
CA LEU A 222 -5.93 -4.37 0.51
C LEU A 222 -4.78 -5.17 -0.11
N ASP A 223 -3.72 -5.40 0.67
CA ASP A 223 -2.69 -6.34 0.27
C ASP A 223 -3.17 -7.79 0.47
N ALA A 224 -3.16 -8.56 -0.62
CA ALA A 224 -3.66 -9.92 -0.62
C ALA A 224 -2.81 -10.84 0.27
N LEU A 225 -1.47 -10.66 0.27
CA LEU A 225 -0.57 -11.55 1.00
C LEU A 225 -0.72 -11.40 2.51
N HIS A 226 -0.61 -10.17 3.03
CA HIS A 226 -0.75 -9.94 4.46
C HIS A 226 -2.18 -10.16 4.96
N CYS A 227 -3.20 -9.95 4.12
CA CYS A 227 -4.57 -10.33 4.45
C CYS A 227 -4.71 -11.85 4.65
N ASP A 228 -4.14 -12.66 3.75
CA ASP A 228 -4.18 -14.12 3.86
C ASP A 228 -3.43 -14.62 5.11
N ILE A 229 -2.21 -14.12 5.34
CA ILE A 229 -1.41 -14.45 6.53
C ILE A 229 -2.13 -14.05 7.82
N GLY A 230 -2.73 -12.85 7.86
CA GLY A 230 -3.49 -12.34 9.00
C GLY A 230 -4.70 -13.22 9.31
N ASN A 231 -5.50 -13.55 8.29
CA ASN A 231 -6.64 -14.44 8.44
C ASN A 231 -6.21 -15.84 8.89
N ALA A 232 -5.21 -16.45 8.23
CA ALA A 232 -4.69 -17.76 8.62
C ALA A 232 -4.21 -17.79 10.08
N THR A 233 -3.56 -16.71 10.54
CA THR A 233 -3.14 -16.56 11.94
C THR A 233 -4.33 -16.49 12.89
N GLU A 234 -5.42 -15.83 12.51
CA GLU A 234 -6.63 -15.77 13.32
C GLU A 234 -7.34 -17.13 13.39
N PHE A 235 -7.44 -17.85 12.27
CA PHE A 235 -7.93 -19.23 12.25
C PHE A 235 -7.07 -20.16 13.11
N TYR A 236 -5.74 -20.01 13.08
CA TYR A 236 -4.83 -20.77 13.94
C TYR A 236 -5.06 -20.51 15.44
N LYS A 237 -5.47 -19.29 15.83
CA LYS A 237 -5.91 -19.00 17.22
C LYS A 237 -7.25 -19.64 17.53
N ILE A 238 -8.22 -19.56 16.61
CA ILE A 238 -9.53 -20.21 16.77
C ILE A 238 -9.33 -21.72 17.00
N PHE A 239 -8.50 -22.39 16.21
CA PHE A 239 -8.23 -23.83 16.40
C PHE A 239 -7.60 -24.14 17.77
N GLN A 240 -6.70 -23.30 18.28
CA GLN A 240 -6.16 -23.46 19.64
C GLN A 240 -7.25 -23.32 20.70
N ASP A 241 -8.12 -22.32 20.55
CA ASP A 241 -9.19 -22.03 21.52
C ASP A 241 -10.30 -23.10 21.49
N GLU A 242 -10.58 -23.70 20.33
CA GLU A 242 -11.53 -24.81 20.18
C GLU A 242 -11.00 -26.11 20.81
N ILE A 243 -9.70 -26.41 20.69
CA ILE A 243 -9.07 -27.54 21.42
C ILE A 243 -9.23 -27.38 22.93
N GLY A 244 -9.15 -26.15 23.42
CA GLY A 244 -9.26 -25.82 24.83
C GLY A 244 -10.67 -25.64 25.37
N GLU A 245 -11.69 -25.70 24.50
CA GLU A 245 -13.07 -25.35 24.82
C GLU A 245 -13.19 -24.01 25.58
N VAL A 246 -12.48 -22.97 25.13
CA VAL A 246 -12.37 -21.68 25.84
C VAL A 246 -13.74 -21.02 26.07
N PHE A 247 -14.73 -21.34 25.23
CA PHE A 247 -16.12 -20.92 25.42
C PHE A 247 -16.75 -21.44 26.73
N GLN A 248 -16.26 -22.56 27.29
CA GLN A 248 -16.68 -23.09 28.60
C GLN A 248 -15.80 -22.56 29.75
N LYS A 249 -14.49 -22.39 29.48
CA LYS A 249 -13.49 -21.93 30.46
C LYS A 249 -12.87 -20.61 30.01
N ILE A 250 -13.50 -19.52 30.42
CA ILE A 250 -13.24 -18.17 29.88
C ILE A 250 -11.83 -17.63 30.21
N ASN A 251 -11.17 -18.14 31.25
CA ASN A 251 -9.85 -17.67 31.70
C ASN A 251 -8.83 -18.82 31.87
N PRO A 252 -8.35 -19.44 30.78
CA PRO A 252 -7.35 -20.49 30.87
C PRO A 252 -5.97 -19.92 31.19
N SER A 253 -5.17 -20.71 31.92
CA SER A 253 -3.79 -20.38 32.26
C SER A 253 -2.88 -20.38 31.03
N ARG A 254 -1.71 -19.73 31.17
CA ARG A 254 -0.70 -19.71 30.11
C ARG A 254 -0.16 -21.11 29.78
N GLU A 255 -0.11 -22.00 30.77
CA GLU A 255 0.36 -23.38 30.60
C GLU A 255 -0.64 -24.22 29.80
N GLU A 256 -1.94 -24.09 30.10
CA GLU A 256 -3.01 -24.74 29.32
C GLU A 256 -2.99 -24.28 27.87
N ARG A 257 -2.92 -22.96 27.61
CA ARG A 257 -2.81 -22.42 26.24
C ARG A 257 -1.58 -22.96 25.50
N ARG A 258 -0.44 -23.08 26.19
CA ARG A 258 0.78 -23.66 25.60
C ARG A 258 0.59 -25.14 25.27
N SER A 259 -0.11 -25.89 26.13
CA SER A 259 -0.43 -27.29 25.89
C SER A 259 -1.34 -27.47 24.67
N TRP A 260 -2.37 -26.65 24.50
CA TRP A 260 -3.27 -26.71 23.35
C TRP A 260 -2.56 -26.37 22.04
N ARG A 261 -1.69 -25.35 22.07
CA ARG A 261 -0.82 -25.04 20.93
C ARG A 261 0.06 -26.22 20.54
N ALA A 262 0.76 -26.82 21.51
CA ALA A 262 1.61 -27.98 21.25
C ALA A 262 0.81 -29.18 20.71
N ALA A 263 -0.44 -29.36 21.15
CA ALA A 263 -1.33 -30.38 20.62
C ALA A 263 -1.74 -30.10 19.17
N LEU A 264 -2.09 -28.85 18.85
CA LEU A 264 -2.41 -28.42 17.48
C LEU A 264 -1.19 -28.59 16.55
N ASP A 265 -0.03 -28.09 16.96
CA ASP A 265 1.22 -28.16 16.19
C ASP A 265 1.66 -29.60 15.91
N LYS A 266 1.31 -30.54 16.79
CA LYS A 266 1.59 -31.97 16.60
C LYS A 266 0.66 -32.62 15.58
N GLN A 267 -0.55 -32.08 15.41
CA GLN A 267 -1.59 -32.63 14.55
C GLN A 267 -1.47 -32.15 13.10
N LEU A 268 -0.98 -30.93 12.88
CA LEU A 268 -0.66 -30.35 11.57
C LEU A 268 0.62 -30.95 10.98
#